data_AF-A0A485LEE4-F1
#
_entry.id   AF-A0A485LEE4-F1
#
_cell.length_a   1.000
_cell.length_b   1.000
_cell.length_c   1.000
_cell.angle_alpha   90.00
_cell.angle_beta   90.00
_cell.angle_gamma   90.00
#
_symmetry.space_group_name_H-M   'P 1'
#
loop_
_entity.id
_entity.type
_entity.pdbx_description
1 polymer ?
#
loop_
_entity_poly.entity_id
_entity_poly.type
_entity_poly.pdbx_seq_one_letter_code
_entity_poly.pdbx_strand_id
1 'polypeptide(L)' 'MTLPPPTVPPIPSAAPLHLGSKSDYDDIDGMIERNKCAKEYYKLEECLGEFDRDWTKCQDVVRLLRVCNAAKNKGQ' A
#
# COMPACT_ATOMS: atom_id res chain seq x y z
N MET A 1 -25.28 15.43 27.29
CA MET A 1 -24.00 16.05 27.71
C MET A 1 -23.05 14.91 28.09
N THR A 2 -21.99 14.76 27.28
CA THR A 2 -20.68 14.11 27.54
C THR A 2 -20.60 12.78 28.32
N LEU A 3 -20.19 11.71 27.62
CA LEU A 3 -19.57 10.52 28.21
C LEU A 3 -18.19 10.87 28.80
N PRO A 4 -17.77 10.30 29.94
CA PRO A 4 -16.44 10.53 30.50
C PRO A 4 -15.34 9.82 29.67
N PRO A 5 -14.12 10.37 29.60
CA PRO A 5 -13.01 9.74 28.89
C PRO A 5 -12.48 8.50 29.64
N PRO A 6 -11.94 7.49 28.93
CA PRO A 6 -11.31 6.34 29.57
C PRO A 6 -9.94 6.71 30.15
N THR A 7 -9.70 6.41 31.42
CA THR A 7 -8.42 6.56 32.12
C THR A 7 -7.43 5.49 31.66
N VAL A 8 -6.37 5.89 30.95
CA VAL A 8 -5.26 4.98 30.57
C VAL A 8 -4.13 5.09 31.62
N PRO A 9 -3.58 3.98 32.13
CA PRO A 9 -2.43 4.01 33.05
C PRO A 9 -1.10 4.29 32.31
N PRO A 10 -0.10 4.91 32.96
CA PRO A 10 1.20 5.18 32.35
C PRO A 10 2.07 3.91 32.32
N ILE A 11 2.49 3.45 31.13
CA ILE A 11 3.48 2.38 30.97
C ILE A 11 4.89 3.00 30.93
N PRO A 12 5.88 2.50 31.70
CA PRO A 12 7.25 2.99 31.64
C PRO A 12 7.95 2.46 30.37
N SER A 13 8.20 3.34 29.41
CA SER A 13 8.96 3.04 28.17
C SER A 13 10.44 2.85 28.46
N ALA A 14 10.91 1.60 28.48
CA ALA A 14 12.32 1.25 28.41
C ALA A 14 12.58 0.27 27.24
N ALA A 15 12.61 0.80 26.02
CA ALA A 15 13.24 0.14 24.87
C ALA A 15 13.58 1.19 23.78
N PRO A 16 14.82 1.23 23.25
CA PRO A 16 15.15 2.07 22.10
C PRO A 16 14.45 1.56 20.83
N LEU A 17 13.29 2.15 20.52
CA LEU A 17 12.39 1.78 19.40
C LEU A 17 12.87 2.22 18.00
N HIS A 18 14.02 2.89 17.88
CA HIS A 18 14.52 3.40 16.60
C HIS A 18 15.84 2.74 16.19
N LEU A 19 15.84 1.41 16.07
CA LEU A 19 16.83 0.76 15.22
C LEU A 19 16.42 1.05 13.77
N GLY A 20 17.10 2.01 13.15
CA GLY A 20 16.68 2.71 11.94
C GLY A 20 16.22 1.80 10.80
N SER A 21 15.11 2.19 10.18
CA SER A 21 14.63 1.60 8.93
C SER A 21 15.71 1.77 7.87
N LYS A 22 16.39 0.69 7.50
CA LYS A 22 17.33 0.68 6.38
C LYS A 22 16.52 0.88 5.10
N SER A 23 16.45 2.11 4.61
CA SER A 23 15.76 2.42 3.37
C SER A 23 16.68 2.06 2.20
N ASP A 24 16.34 1.00 1.46
CA ASP A 24 17.06 0.54 0.26
C ASP A 24 16.81 1.46 -0.95
N TYR A 25 17.15 2.74 -0.82
CA TYR A 25 17.02 3.73 -1.90
C TYR A 25 18.03 3.53 -3.05
N ASP A 26 19.08 2.72 -2.85
CA ASP A 26 20.08 2.40 -3.89
C ASP A 26 19.62 1.33 -4.89
N ASP A 27 18.51 0.63 -4.59
CA ASP A 27 17.93 -0.40 -5.47
C ASP A 27 16.99 0.24 -6.50
N ILE A 28 17.55 1.08 -7.38
CA ILE A 28 16.78 1.77 -8.43
C ILE A 28 16.13 0.75 -9.36
N ASP A 29 16.83 -0.32 -9.73
CA ASP A 29 16.27 -1.40 -10.56
C ASP A 29 15.12 -2.11 -9.86
N GLY A 30 15.25 -2.49 -8.59
CA GLY A 30 14.14 -3.07 -7.84
C GLY A 30 12.99 -2.10 -7.60
N MET A 31 13.24 -0.78 -7.50
CA MET A 31 12.19 0.24 -7.52
C MET A 31 11.47 0.32 -8.86
N ILE A 32 12.20 0.32 -9.98
CA ILE A 32 11.62 0.31 -11.33
C ILE A 32 10.80 -0.97 -11.54
N GLU A 33 11.32 -2.11 -11.12
CA GLU A 33 10.61 -3.39 -11.20
C GLU A 33 9.34 -3.40 -10.35
N ARG A 34 9.39 -2.92 -9.10
CA ARG A 34 8.20 -2.71 -8.27
C ARG A 34 7.19 -1.79 -8.96
N ASN A 35 7.66 -0.77 -9.69
CA ASN A 35 6.83 0.23 -10.38
C ASN A 35 6.39 -0.13 -11.81
N LYS A 36 6.75 -1.29 -12.37
CA LYS A 36 6.37 -1.66 -13.77
C LYS A 36 4.87 -1.65 -14.04
N CYS A 37 4.04 -1.89 -13.03
CA CYS A 37 2.57 -1.84 -13.11
C CYS A 37 1.97 -0.62 -12.40
N ALA A 38 2.79 0.39 -12.08
CA ALA A 38 2.34 1.58 -11.35
C ALA A 38 1.24 2.33 -12.10
N LYS A 39 1.29 2.34 -13.44
CA LYS A 39 0.25 2.96 -14.27
C LYS A 39 -1.13 2.32 -14.04
N GLU A 40 -1.22 0.99 -14.08
CA GLU A 40 -2.47 0.26 -13.84
C GLU A 40 -2.89 0.37 -12.38
N TYR A 41 -1.94 0.45 -11.46
CA TYR A 41 -2.20 0.67 -10.04
C TYR A 41 -2.82 2.06 -9.78
N TYR A 42 -2.30 3.14 -10.36
CA TYR A 42 -2.88 4.48 -10.22
C TYR A 42 -4.28 4.58 -10.82
N LYS A 43 -4.55 3.88 -11.92
CA LYS A 43 -5.92 3.77 -12.46
C LYS A 43 -6.87 3.08 -11.49
N LEU A 44 -6.38 2.12 -10.71
CA LEU A 44 -7.19 1.45 -9.70
C LEU A 44 -7.49 2.42 -8.55
N GLU A 45 -6.50 3.18 -8.10
CA GLU A 45 -6.68 4.21 -7.07
C GLU A 45 -7.71 5.28 -7.49
N GLU A 46 -7.67 5.71 -8.76
CA GLU A 46 -8.66 6.63 -9.33
C GLU A 46 -10.08 6.03 -9.30
N CYS A 47 -10.26 4.82 -9.82
CA CYS A 47 -11.56 4.15 -9.82
C CYS A 47 -12.10 3.90 -8.41
N LEU A 48 -11.24 3.49 -7.48
CA LEU A 48 -11.60 3.34 -6.08
C LEU A 48 -11.98 4.68 -5.44
N GLY A 49 -11.37 5.78 -5.86
CA GLY A 49 -11.76 7.14 -5.46
C GLY A 49 -13.16 7.52 -5.93
N GLU A 50 -13.57 7.07 -7.12
CA GLU A 50 -14.89 7.36 -7.70
C GLU A 50 -16.03 6.53 -7.06
N PHE A 51 -15.76 5.29 -6.67
CA PHE A 51 -16.78 4.34 -6.21
C PHE A 51 -16.73 4.04 -4.71
N ASP A 52 -16.27 4.98 -3.87
CA ASP A 52 -16.14 4.79 -2.42
C ASP A 52 -15.38 3.50 -2.04
N ARG A 53 -14.32 3.22 -2.80
CA ARG A 53 -13.47 2.03 -2.69
C ARG A 53 -14.17 0.70 -2.98
N ASP A 54 -15.32 0.72 -3.66
CA ASP A 54 -15.96 -0.49 -4.17
C ASP A 54 -15.20 -1.06 -5.39
N TRP A 55 -14.26 -1.96 -5.11
CA TRP A 55 -13.48 -2.66 -6.14
C TRP A 55 -14.34 -3.53 -7.08
N THR A 56 -15.59 -3.86 -6.72
CA THR A 56 -16.49 -4.61 -7.60
C THR A 56 -16.97 -3.78 -8.78
N LYS A 57 -16.89 -2.44 -8.70
CA LYS A 57 -17.10 -1.52 -9.83
C LYS A 57 -15.87 -1.33 -10.69
N CYS A 58 -14.69 -1.65 -10.17
CA CYS A 58 -13.39 -1.46 -10.82
C CYS A 58 -12.83 -2.72 -11.50
N GLN A 59 -13.68 -3.72 -11.81
CA GLN A 59 -13.23 -5.03 -12.30
C GLN A 59 -12.36 -4.97 -13.56
N ASP A 60 -12.62 -4.03 -14.46
CA ASP A 60 -11.82 -3.87 -15.68
C ASP A 60 -10.40 -3.40 -15.37
N VAL A 61 -10.25 -2.46 -14.44
CA VAL A 61 -8.95 -1.97 -13.97
C VAL A 61 -8.22 -3.04 -13.16
N VAL A 62 -8.94 -3.77 -12.30
CA VAL A 62 -8.40 -4.92 -11.56
C VAL A 62 -7.87 -6.00 -12.52
N ARG A 63 -8.59 -6.28 -13.61
CA ARG A 63 -8.16 -7.25 -14.62
C ARG A 63 -6.88 -6.78 -15.33
N LEU A 64 -6.80 -5.51 -15.71
CA LEU A 64 -5.60 -4.92 -16.32
C LEU A 64 -4.39 -5.02 -15.39
N LEU A 65 -4.56 -4.63 -14.12
CA LEU A 65 -3.52 -4.73 -13.10
C LEU A 65 -3.07 -6.18 -12.89
N ARG A 66 -4.01 -7.13 -12.89
CA ARG A 66 -3.70 -8.57 -12.78
C ARG A 66 -2.90 -9.07 -13.97
N VAL A 67 -3.25 -8.66 -15.20
CA VAL A 67 -2.52 -9.04 -16.42
C VAL A 67 -1.08 -8.49 -16.37
N CYS A 68 -0.91 -7.22 -15.99
CA CYS A 68 0.42 -6.63 -15.84
C CYS A 68 1.26 -7.38 -14.79
N ASN A 69 0.68 -7.65 -13.62
CA ASN A 69 1.39 -8.39 -12.56
C ASN A 69 1.67 -9.86 -12.94
N ALA A 70 0.81 -10.50 -13.73
CA ALA A 70 1.06 -11.85 -14.22
C ALA A 70 2.23 -11.90 -15.21
N ALA A 71 2.41 -10.87 -16.05
CA ALA A 71 3.56 -10.75 -16.92
C ALA A 71 4.88 -10.64 -16.13
N LYS A 72 4.86 -10.02 -14.94
CA LYS A 72 6.02 -9.99 -14.04
C LYS A 72 6.37 -11.37 -13.47
N ASN A 73 5.37 -12.19 -13.14
CA ASN A 73 5.59 -13.52 -12.53
C ASN A 73 6.02 -14.61 -13.52
N LYS A 74 5.95 -14.36 -14.84
CA LYS A 74 6.36 -15.32 -15.88
C LYS A 74 7.80 -15.15 -16.37
N GLY A 75 8.53 -14.18 -15.82
CA GLY A 75 9.94 -13.90 -16.13
C GLY A 75 10.91 -14.31 -15.03
N GLN A 76 10.48 -15.12 -14.06
CA GLN A 76 11.32 -15.74 -13.03
C GLN A 76 11.44 -17.25 -13.28
#